data_AF-A0A0Q6T6W8-F1
#
_entry.id   AF-A0A0Q6T6W8-F1
#
_cell.length_a   1.000
_cell.length_b   1.000
_cell.length_c   1.000
_cell.angle_alpha   90.00
_cell.angle_beta   90.00
_cell.angle_gamma   90.00
#
_symmetry.space_group_name_H-M   'P 1'
#
loop_
_entity.id
_entity.type
_entity.pdbx_description
1 polymer ?
#
loop_
_entity_poly.entity_id
_entity_poly.type
_entity_poly.pdbx_seq_one_letter_code
_entity_poly.pdbx_strand_id
1 'polypeptide(L)'
;MKSATFPSLRVDPELREAAEGVLQEGETLSSFIEGAVRETIERRRTRAEFIARGLASREEAKRTGVYISADVVLADLSERLEKARAALGQKGAKKARP
;
A
#
# COMPACT_ATOMS: atom_id res chain seq x y z
N MET A 1 2.86 0.67 -31.14
CA MET A 1 4.14 0.20 -30.55
C MET A 1 3.93 -1.23 -30.04
N LYS A 2 4.92 -2.12 -30.17
CA LYS A 2 4.80 -3.49 -29.63
C LYS A 2 4.97 -3.43 -28.10
N SER A 3 3.96 -3.85 -27.35
CA SER A 3 4.04 -3.98 -25.90
C SER A 3 4.86 -5.20 -25.51
N ALA A 4 5.60 -5.12 -24.39
CA ALA A 4 6.23 -6.29 -23.80
C ALA A 4 5.15 -7.27 -23.32
N THR A 5 5.41 -8.56 -23.46
CA THR A 5 4.50 -9.63 -23.02
C THR A 5 5.12 -10.41 -21.88
N PHE A 6 4.32 -10.83 -20.90
CA PHE A 6 4.75 -11.82 -19.94
C PHE A 6 5.00 -13.17 -20.64
N PRO A 7 5.94 -13.97 -20.15
CA PRO A 7 6.13 -15.33 -20.64
C PRO A 7 4.88 -16.18 -20.37
N SER A 8 4.72 -17.25 -21.14
CA SER A 8 3.67 -18.24 -20.86
C SER A 8 3.91 -18.90 -19.51
N LEU A 9 2.93 -18.81 -18.62
CA LEU A 9 2.99 -19.38 -17.27
C LEU A 9 2.06 -20.60 -17.21
N ARG A 10 2.61 -21.77 -16.88
CA ARG A 10 1.80 -22.91 -16.48
C ARG A 10 1.42 -22.75 -15.02
N VAL A 11 0.13 -22.91 -14.73
CA VAL A 11 -0.43 -22.81 -13.38
C VAL A 11 -1.21 -24.08 -13.07
N ASP A 12 -1.42 -24.31 -11.77
CA ASP A 12 -2.35 -25.32 -11.29
C ASP A 12 -3.77 -25.03 -11.82
N PRO A 13 -4.52 -26.03 -12.31
CA PRO A 13 -5.92 -25.85 -12.71
C PRO A 13 -6.79 -25.21 -11.62
N GLU A 14 -6.60 -25.56 -10.35
CA GLU A 14 -7.38 -25.02 -9.23
C GLU A 14 -7.12 -23.51 -9.06
N LEU A 15 -5.87 -23.07 -9.23
CA LEU A 15 -5.52 -21.64 -9.18
C LEU A 15 -6.19 -20.87 -10.32
N ARG A 16 -6.23 -21.47 -11.51
CA ARG A 16 -6.88 -20.85 -12.67
C ARG A 16 -8.38 -20.69 -12.44
N GLU A 17 -9.05 -21.74 -11.96
CA GLU A 17 -10.48 -21.71 -11.67
C GLU A 17 -10.81 -20.66 -10.60
N ALA A 18 -10.00 -20.60 -9.53
CA ALA A 18 -10.16 -19.57 -8.49
C ALA A 18 -10.00 -18.15 -9.04
N ALA A 19 -9.05 -17.93 -9.96
CA ALA A 19 -8.85 -16.62 -10.59
C ALA A 19 -10.00 -16.23 -11.52
N GLU A 20 -10.53 -17.18 -12.30
CA GLU A 20 -11.68 -16.96 -13.17
C GLU A 20 -12.96 -16.69 -12.36
N GLY A 21 -13.12 -17.35 -11.20
CA GLY A 21 -14.29 -17.20 -10.32
C GLY A 21 -14.41 -15.86 -9.58
N VAL A 22 -13.36 -15.03 -9.54
CA VAL A 22 -13.35 -13.74 -8.85
C VAL A 22 -13.34 -12.52 -9.79
N LEU A 23 -13.44 -12.75 -11.10
CA LEU A 23 -13.44 -11.66 -12.09
C LEU A 23 -14.67 -10.76 -11.95
N GLN A 24 -14.47 -9.47 -12.15
CA GLN A 24 -15.56 -8.49 -12.21
C GLN A 24 -16.18 -8.41 -13.61
N GLU A 25 -17.34 -7.77 -13.73
CA GLU A 25 -18.01 -7.59 -15.03
C GLU A 25 -17.12 -6.82 -16.01
N GLY A 26 -16.86 -7.43 -17.18
CA GLY A 26 -15.99 -6.87 -18.20
C GLY A 26 -14.48 -7.06 -17.95
N GLU A 27 -14.10 -7.72 -16.85
CA GLU A 27 -12.69 -8.03 -16.56
C GLU A 27 -12.24 -9.31 -17.28
N THR A 28 -10.98 -9.32 -17.73
CA THR A 28 -10.35 -10.51 -18.31
C THR A 28 -9.32 -11.09 -17.35
N LEU A 29 -9.02 -12.39 -17.48
CA LEU A 29 -7.96 -13.02 -16.71
C LEU A 29 -6.60 -12.32 -16.91
N SER A 30 -6.30 -11.84 -18.12
CA SER A 30 -5.08 -11.10 -18.40
C SER A 30 -5.01 -9.76 -17.70
N SER A 31 -6.10 -8.97 -17.70
CA SER A 31 -6.14 -7.69 -16.99
C SER A 31 -6.08 -7.87 -15.47
N PHE A 32 -6.73 -8.91 -14.94
CA PHE A 32 -6.66 -9.28 -13.53
C PHE A 32 -5.23 -9.62 -13.10
N ILE A 33 -4.53 -10.49 -13.87
CA ILE A 33 -3.14 -10.86 -13.60
C ILE A 33 -2.21 -9.64 -13.70
N GLU A 34 -2.38 -8.78 -14.71
CA GLU A 34 -1.60 -7.54 -14.81
C GLU A 34 -1.76 -6.67 -13.55
N GLY A 35 -3.01 -6.48 -13.12
CA GLY A 35 -3.35 -5.72 -11.90
C GLY A 35 -2.66 -6.30 -10.67
N ALA A 36 -2.76 -7.60 -10.44
CA ALA A 36 -2.15 -8.29 -9.31
C ALA A 36 -0.61 -8.17 -9.31
N VAL A 37 0.02 -8.27 -10.48
CA VAL A 37 1.47 -8.08 -10.64
C VAL A 37 1.87 -6.64 -10.31
N ARG A 38 1.15 -5.66 -10.84
CA ARG A 38 1.39 -4.23 -10.57
C ARG A 38 1.28 -3.91 -9.08
N GLU A 39 0.21 -4.36 -8.43
CA GLU A 39 0.01 -4.16 -7.00
C GLU A 39 1.13 -4.80 -6.18
N THR A 40 1.55 -6.01 -6.55
CA THR A 40 2.64 -6.72 -5.86
C THR A 40 3.99 -6.03 -6.04
N ILE A 41 4.27 -5.46 -7.22
CA ILE A 41 5.48 -4.66 -7.45
C ILE A 41 5.49 -3.45 -6.52
N GLU A 42 4.40 -2.69 -6.48
CA GLU A 42 4.31 -1.47 -5.65
C GLU A 42 4.41 -1.80 -4.15
N ARG A 43 3.77 -2.89 -3.71
CA ARG A 43 3.90 -3.40 -2.35
C ARG A 43 5.35 -3.76 -2.00
N ARG A 44 6.06 -4.43 -2.90
CA ARG A 44 7.47 -4.83 -2.71
C ARG A 44 8.39 -3.60 -2.67
N ARG A 45 8.19 -2.63 -3.56
CA ARG A 45 8.94 -1.37 -3.57
C ARG A 45 8.75 -0.59 -2.28
N THR A 46 7.50 -0.36 -1.89
CA THR A 46 7.15 0.35 -0.65
C THR A 46 7.77 -0.33 0.57
N ARG A 47 7.72 -1.66 0.64
CA ARG A 47 8.34 -2.43 1.74
C ARG A 47 9.86 -2.28 1.75
N ALA A 48 10.51 -2.40 0.60
CA ALA A 48 11.96 -2.26 0.49
C ALA A 48 12.43 -0.87 0.94
N GLU A 49 11.73 0.18 0.49
CA GLU A 49 12.03 1.55 0.90
C GLU A 49 11.78 1.80 2.39
N PHE A 50 10.69 1.25 2.94
CA PHE A 50 10.41 1.37 4.37
C PHE A 50 11.53 0.76 5.22
N ILE A 51 12.01 -0.43 4.85
CA ILE A 51 13.13 -1.10 5.51
C ILE A 51 14.41 -0.27 5.36
N ALA A 52 14.70 0.21 4.15
CA ALA A 52 15.88 1.04 3.90
C ALA A 52 15.89 2.32 4.76
N ARG A 53 14.75 3.02 4.83
CA ARG A 53 14.58 4.21 5.69
C ARG A 53 14.74 3.88 7.16
N GLY A 54 14.16 2.77 7.63
CA GLY A 54 14.29 2.33 9.02
C GLY A 54 15.73 2.01 9.42
N LEU A 55 16.46 1.30 8.54
CA LEU A 55 17.87 1.00 8.76
C LEU A 55 18.73 2.27 8.77
N ALA A 56 18.53 3.18 7.81
CA ALA A 56 19.23 4.46 7.78
C ALA A 56 18.97 5.29 9.05
N SER A 57 17.71 5.38 9.49
CA SER A 57 17.35 6.09 10.72
C SER A 57 18.00 5.47 11.96
N ARG A 58 18.12 4.13 12.01
CA ARG A 58 18.80 3.44 13.10
C ARG A 58 20.29 3.77 13.15
N GLU A 59 20.97 3.74 12.02
CA GLU A 59 22.40 4.09 11.97
C GLU A 59 22.64 5.57 12.33
N GLU A 60 21.74 6.46 11.91
CA GLU A 60 21.80 7.88 12.28
C GLU A 60 21.58 8.11 13.78
N ALA A 61 20.61 7.43 14.40
CA ALA A 61 20.38 7.51 15.83
C ALA A 61 21.57 6.99 16.63
N LYS A 62 22.21 5.90 16.17
CA LYS A 62 23.47 5.41 16.76
C LYS A 62 24.61 6.42 16.65
N ARG A 63 24.74 7.08 15.49
CA ARG A 63 25.80 8.06 15.23
C ARG A 63 25.66 9.34 16.06
N THR A 64 24.42 9.80 16.23
CA THR A 64 24.12 11.07 16.90
C THR A 64 23.81 10.92 18.39
N GLY A 65 23.41 9.72 18.82
CA GLY A 65 22.90 9.49 20.16
C GLY A 65 21.49 10.05 20.40
N VAL A 66 20.83 10.59 19.36
CA VAL A 66 19.51 11.21 19.46
C VAL A 66 18.43 10.14 19.24
N TYR A 67 17.61 9.93 20.25
CA TYR A 67 16.46 9.02 20.23
C TYR A 67 15.20 9.75 20.67
N ILE A 68 14.06 9.33 20.15
CA ILE A 68 12.73 9.82 20.56
C ILE A 68 12.04 8.69 21.30
N SER A 69 11.45 8.97 22.46
CA SER A 69 10.71 7.96 23.22
C SER A 69 9.46 7.52 22.45
N ALA A 70 9.07 6.26 22.64
CA ALA A 70 7.88 5.71 22.01
C ALA A 70 6.62 6.51 22.37
N ASP A 71 6.50 6.96 23.62
CA ASP A 71 5.35 7.73 24.09
C ASP A 71 5.18 9.05 23.34
N VAL A 72 6.29 9.76 23.06
CA VAL A 72 6.25 11.01 22.29
C VAL A 72 5.78 10.74 20.85
N VAL A 73 6.29 9.67 20.22
CA VAL A 73 5.87 9.28 18.86
C VAL A 73 4.39 8.89 18.84
N LEU A 74 3.93 8.09 19.80
CA LEU A 74 2.54 7.64 19.87
C LEU A 74 1.57 8.79 20.16
N ALA A 75 1.97 9.76 20.98
CA ALA A 75 1.18 10.96 21.23
C ALA A 75 1.02 11.81 19.96
N ASP A 76 2.11 12.09 19.23
CA ASP A 76 2.05 12.84 17.96
C ASP A 76 1.18 12.12 16.91
N LEU A 77 1.34 10.80 16.77
CA LEU A 77 0.53 10.02 15.84
C LEU A 77 -0.97 10.04 16.20
N SER A 78 -1.28 9.97 17.50
CA SER A 78 -2.66 10.05 17.99
C SER A 78 -3.27 11.43 17.70
N GLU A 79 -2.52 12.51 17.95
CA GLU A 79 -2.98 13.86 17.65
C GLU A 79 -3.24 14.06 16.15
N ARG A 80 -2.34 13.58 15.29
CA ARG A 80 -2.50 13.65 13.82
C ARG A 80 -3.70 12.84 13.35
N LEU A 81 -3.96 11.68 13.96
CA LEU A 81 -5.13 10.86 13.67
C LEU A 81 -6.43 11.58 14.04
N GLU A 82 -6.51 12.19 15.22
CA GLU A 82 -7.70 12.92 15.67
C GLU A 82 -7.98 14.15 14.78
N LYS A 83 -6.93 14.88 14.37
CA LYS A 83 -7.06 15.97 13.38
C LYS A 83 -7.60 15.47 12.04
N ALA A 84 -7.10 14.34 11.54
CA ALA A 84 -7.58 13.75 10.28
C ALA A 84 -9.07 13.34 10.38
N ARG A 85 -9.47 12.71 11.50
CA ARG A 85 -10.87 12.34 11.79
C ARG A 85 -11.77 13.57 11.82
N ALA A 86 -11.39 14.61 12.55
CA ALA A 86 -12.15 15.86 12.63
C ALA A 86 -12.30 16.52 11.25
N ALA A 87 -11.26 16.52 10.42
CA ALA A 87 -11.31 17.08 9.06
C ALA A 87 -12.26 16.29 8.14
N LEU A 88 -12.31 14.97 8.25
CA LEU A 88 -13.25 14.12 7.51
C LEU A 88 -14.70 14.36 7.97
N GLY A 89 -14.93 14.47 9.29
CA GLY A 89 -16.25 14.81 9.85
C GLY A 89 -16.75 16.19 9.41
N GLN A 90 -15.87 17.19 9.36
CA GLN A 90 -16.21 18.53 8.88
C GLN A 90 -16.49 18.57 7.37
N LYS A 91 -15.79 17.76 6.55
CA LYS A 91 -16.10 17.62 5.12
C LYS A 91 -17.47 16.95 4.89
N GLY A 92 -17.83 15.97 5.71
CA GLY A 92 -19.17 15.37 5.70
C GLY A 92 -20.28 16.38 6.05
N ALA A 93 -20.07 17.18 7.10
CA ALA A 93 -21.01 18.22 7.53
C ALA A 93 -21.17 19.37 6.52
N LYS A 94 -20.10 19.75 5.81
CA LYS A 94 -20.16 20.77 4.74
C LYS A 94 -20.88 20.30 3.47
N LYS A 95 -20.88 18.98 3.19
CA LYS A 95 -21.59 18.41 2.04
C LYS A 95 -23.10 18.21 2.32
N ALA A 96 -23.51 18.20 3.59
CA ALA A 96 -24.89 18.00 4.04
C ALA A 96 -25.66 19.30 4.33
N ARG A 97 -25.03 20.47 4.10
CA ARG A 97 -25.68 21.78 4.26
C ARG A 97 -26.13 22.27 2.88
N PRO A 98 -27.43 22.55 2.66
CA PRO A 98 -27.95 23.02 1.39
C PRO A 98 -27.43 24.41 1.02
#